data_AF-A0A251V4Z0-F1
#
_entry.id   AF-A0A251V4Z0-F1
#
_cell.length_a   1.000
_cell.length_b   1.000
_cell.length_c   1.000
_cell.angle_alpha   90.00
_cell.angle_beta   90.00
_cell.angle_gamma   90.00
#
_symmetry.space_group_name_H-M   'P 1'
#
loop_
_entity.id
_entity.type
_entity.pdbx_description
1 polymer ?
#
loop_
_entity_poly.entity_id
_entity_poly.type
_entity_poly.pdbx_seq_one_letter_code
_entity_poly.pdbx_strand_id
1 'polypeptide(L)'
;MWKLDDFESYPALLVMFICNHCPFVKHLKKDIVKLTNLYMKKGLGVVAIPSNSIVTQPQDGPVFMAEDARTFNYPFPYLYDPSQDVERAYGAVCAPNFYLFKKVHSLAKKS
;
A
#
# COMPACT_ATOMS: atom_id res chain seq x y z
N MET A 1 6.03 12.63 -7.31
CA MET A 1 4.60 12.35 -7.10
C MET A 1 4.33 11.00 -7.74
N TRP A 2 3.73 10.05 -7.02
CA TRP A 2 3.49 8.69 -7.51
C TRP A 2 2.15 8.61 -8.24
N LYS A 3 2.07 7.78 -9.29
CA LYS A 3 0.89 7.51 -10.11
C LYS A 3 0.74 6.00 -10.33
N LEU A 4 -0.42 5.55 -10.77
CA LEU A 4 -0.64 4.14 -11.13
C LEU A 4 0.32 3.68 -12.24
N ASP A 5 0.61 4.56 -13.20
CA ASP A 5 1.53 4.31 -14.32
C ASP A 5 2.95 3.91 -13.87
N ASP A 6 3.40 4.39 -12.71
CA ASP A 6 4.69 4.04 -12.13
C ASP A 6 4.79 2.54 -11.79
N PHE A 7 3.65 1.84 -11.73
CA PHE A 7 3.55 0.42 -11.41
C PHE A 7 3.21 -0.48 -12.63
N GLU A 8 3.09 0.07 -13.85
CA GLU A 8 2.72 -0.71 -15.05
C GLU A 8 3.73 -1.78 -15.46
N SER A 9 5.00 -1.58 -15.06
CA SER A 9 6.09 -2.52 -15.32
C SER A 9 5.95 -3.80 -14.51
N TYR A 10 5.16 -3.80 -13.43
CA TYR A 10 4.96 -4.97 -12.58
C TYR A 10 3.83 -5.88 -13.11
N PRO A 11 4.01 -7.21 -13.18
CA PRO A 11 2.94 -8.16 -13.54
C PRO A 11 1.76 -8.18 -12.57
N ALA A 12 1.96 -7.73 -11.33
CA ALA A 12 0.92 -7.56 -10.34
C ALA A 12 1.26 -6.38 -9.42
N LEU A 13 0.23 -5.74 -8.86
CA LEU A 13 0.32 -4.63 -7.92
C LEU A 13 -0.51 -4.93 -6.67
N LEU A 14 0.12 -4.87 -5.51
CA LEU A 14 -0.53 -4.92 -4.20
C LEU A 14 -0.68 -3.49 -3.66
N VAL A 15 -1.93 -3.04 -3.50
CA VAL A 15 -2.27 -1.80 -2.81
C VAL A 15 -2.76 -2.15 -1.40
N MET A 16 -2.15 -1.55 -0.39
CA MET A 16 -2.46 -1.82 1.01
C MET A 16 -2.95 -0.55 1.69
N PHE A 17 -4.13 -0.60 2.31
CA PHE A 17 -4.60 0.44 3.21
C PHE A 17 -4.30 0.01 4.64
N ILE A 18 -3.37 0.72 5.28
CA ILE A 18 -2.88 0.41 6.63
C ILE A 18 -2.99 1.64 7.54
N CYS A 19 -2.56 1.51 8.79
CA CYS A 19 -2.46 2.65 9.71
C CYS A 19 -1.42 2.35 10.80
N ASN A 20 -0.94 3.39 11.46
CA ASN A 20 0.14 3.27 12.44
C ASN A 20 -0.40 2.87 13.82
N HIS A 21 -1.64 3.25 14.14
CA HIS A 21 -2.18 3.14 15.50
C HIS A 21 -2.93 1.83 15.80
N CYS A 22 -3.54 1.19 14.80
CA CYS A 22 -4.37 0.00 15.02
C CYS A 22 -3.55 -1.19 15.55
N PRO A 23 -3.96 -1.83 16.66
CA PRO A 23 -3.27 -2.99 17.23
C PRO A 23 -3.11 -4.16 16.26
N PHE A 24 -4.11 -4.37 15.38
CA PHE A 24 -4.08 -5.42 14.36
C PHE A 24 -2.99 -5.15 13.32
N VAL A 25 -2.93 -3.93 12.79
CA VAL A 25 -1.90 -3.56 11.81
C VAL A 25 -0.51 -3.67 12.43
N LYS A 26 -0.32 -3.19 13.68
CA LYS A 26 0.96 -3.29 14.40
C LYS A 26 1.50 -4.72 14.45
N HIS A 27 0.65 -5.72 14.70
CA HIS A 27 1.07 -7.12 14.70
C HIS A 27 1.49 -7.60 13.30
N LEU A 28 0.82 -7.13 12.25
CA LEU A 28 1.05 -7.56 10.87
C LEU A 28 2.26 -6.88 10.21
N LYS A 29 2.80 -5.77 10.75
CA LYS A 29 3.89 -4.99 10.10
C LYS A 29 5.10 -5.86 9.73
N LYS A 30 5.53 -6.74 10.64
CA LYS A 30 6.68 -7.62 10.40
C LYS A 30 6.39 -8.64 9.29
N ASP A 31 5.18 -9.19 9.28
CA ASP A 31 4.77 -10.17 8.28
C ASP A 31 4.54 -9.52 6.90
N ILE A 32 3.98 -8.30 6.87
CA ILE A 32 3.87 -7.48 5.65
C ILE A 32 5.26 -7.29 5.05
N VAL A 33 6.23 -6.80 5.83
CA VAL A 33 7.61 -6.58 5.37
C VAL A 33 8.24 -7.86 4.84
N LYS A 34 8.07 -8.98 5.56
CA LYS A 34 8.60 -10.28 5.15
C LYS A 34 7.99 -10.74 3.82
N LEU A 35 6.67 -10.64 3.68
CA LEU A 35 5.94 -11.08 2.50
C LEU A 35 6.27 -10.20 1.29
N THR A 36 6.25 -8.88 1.44
CA THR A 36 6.54 -7.95 0.35
C THR A 36 7.98 -8.11 -0.13
N ASN A 37 8.96 -8.28 0.78
CA ASN A 37 10.34 -8.59 0.38
C ASN A 37 10.47 -9.87 -0.46
N LEU A 38 9.67 -10.90 -0.17
CA LEU A 38 9.68 -12.16 -0.91
C LEU A 38 9.08 -12.00 -2.32
N TYR A 39 7.93 -11.32 -2.43
CA TYR A 39 7.19 -11.24 -3.68
C TYR A 39 7.62 -10.09 -4.58
N MET A 40 8.18 -9.00 -4.04
CA MET A 40 8.76 -7.92 -4.85
C MET A 40 9.93 -8.44 -5.70
N LYS A 41 10.73 -9.37 -5.16
CA LYS A 41 11.78 -10.08 -5.92
C LYS A 41 11.23 -10.93 -7.07
N LYS A 42 9.95 -11.27 -7.05
CA LYS A 42 9.24 -12.03 -8.09
C LYS A 42 8.44 -11.12 -9.04
N GLY A 43 8.61 -9.79 -8.93
CA GLY A 43 7.92 -8.81 -9.78
C GLY A 43 6.60 -8.30 -9.21
N LEU A 44 6.31 -8.46 -7.93
CA LEU A 44 5.16 -7.77 -7.31
C LEU A 44 5.48 -6.29 -7.08
N GLY A 45 4.71 -5.38 -7.66
CA GLY A 45 4.67 -3.99 -7.23
C GLY A 45 3.89 -3.88 -5.92
N VAL A 46 4.35 -3.04 -4.99
CA VAL A 46 3.68 -2.87 -3.68
C VAL A 46 3.63 -1.39 -3.33
N VAL A 47 2.48 -0.95 -2.81
CA VAL A 47 2.28 0.41 -2.28
C VAL A 47 1.36 0.35 -1.06
N ALA A 48 1.66 1.19 -0.06
CA ALA A 48 0.82 1.37 1.12
C ALA A 48 0.26 2.79 1.19
N ILE A 49 -0.96 2.95 1.71
CA ILE A 49 -1.67 4.22 1.88
C ILE A 49 -2.33 4.21 3.26
N PRO A 50 -2.33 5.32 4.03
CA PRO A 50 -3.02 5.39 5.30
C PRO A 50 -4.53 5.41 5.08
N SER A 51 -5.25 4.69 5.93
CA SER A 51 -6.72 4.55 5.88
C SER A 51 -7.49 5.62 6.67
N ASN A 52 -6.80 6.42 7.50
CA ASN A 52 -7.46 7.30 8.47
C ASN A 52 -7.17 8.78 8.22
N SER A 53 -8.08 9.63 8.70
CA SER A 53 -7.88 11.08 8.68
C SER A 53 -6.90 11.51 9.76
N ILE A 54 -5.91 12.32 9.37
CA ILE A 54 -4.92 12.90 10.29
C ILE A 54 -5.57 13.87 11.28
N VAL A 55 -6.76 14.40 10.98
CA VAL A 55 -7.52 15.27 11.87
C VAL A 55 -8.00 14.49 13.09
N THR A 56 -8.49 13.27 12.85
CA THR A 56 -8.98 12.39 13.91
C THR A 56 -7.88 11.52 14.53
N GLN A 57 -6.85 11.18 13.74
CA GLN A 57 -5.76 10.29 14.14
C GLN A 57 -4.42 10.88 13.69
N PRO A 58 -3.88 11.88 14.42
CA PRO A 58 -2.65 12.57 14.04
C PRO A 58 -1.44 11.66 13.87
N GLN A 59 -1.41 10.53 14.58
CA GLN A 59 -0.35 9.52 14.49
C GLN A 59 -0.32 8.75 13.15
N ASP A 60 -1.36 8.87 12.33
CA ASP A 60 -1.37 8.37 10.94
C ASP A 60 -0.90 9.45 9.94
N GLY A 61 -0.39 10.57 10.43
CA GLY A 61 0.17 11.64 9.61
C GLY A 61 1.55 11.34 9.04
N PRO A 62 2.00 12.13 8.04
CA PRO A 62 3.19 11.84 7.24
C PRO A 62 4.48 11.73 8.05
N VAL A 63 4.62 12.52 9.13
CA VAL A 63 5.79 12.46 10.03
C VAL A 63 5.90 11.08 10.69
N PHE A 64 4.82 10.61 11.29
CA PHE A 64 4.77 9.30 11.95
C PHE A 64 4.79 8.15 10.96
N MET A 65 4.18 8.29 9.78
CA MET A 65 4.31 7.31 8.69
C MET A 65 5.76 7.12 8.26
N ALA A 66 6.53 8.21 8.13
CA ALA A 66 7.94 8.15 7.77
C ALA A 66 8.80 7.54 8.87
N GLU A 67 8.47 7.78 10.15
CA GLU A 67 9.11 7.09 11.28
C GLU A 67 8.78 5.60 11.31
N ASP A 68 7.53 5.23 11.09
CA ASP A 68 7.08 3.84 11.07
C ASP A 68 7.73 3.05 9.92
N ALA A 69 7.74 3.63 8.71
CA ALA A 69 8.38 3.02 7.55
C ALA A 69 9.90 2.80 7.77
N ARG A 70 10.59 3.73 8.44
CA ARG A 70 12.00 3.58 8.83
C ARG A 70 12.18 2.51 9.91
N THR A 71 11.33 2.52 10.94
CA THR A 71 11.41 1.59 12.07
C THR A 71 11.24 0.13 11.62
N PHE A 72 10.31 -0.11 10.70
CA PHE A 72 10.02 -1.45 10.20
C PHE A 72 10.73 -1.79 8.87
N ASN A 73 11.55 -0.88 8.33
CA ASN A 73 12.26 -1.03 7.07
C ASN A 73 11.34 -1.44 5.91
N TYR A 74 10.30 -0.65 5.65
CA TYR A 74 9.36 -0.92 4.57
C TYR A 74 10.08 -0.91 3.21
N PRO A 75 10.03 -2.01 2.44
CA PRO A 75 10.69 -2.08 1.13
C PRO A 75 9.86 -1.41 0.02
N PHE A 76 8.72 -0.82 0.36
CA PHE A 76 7.74 -0.25 -0.55
C PHE A 76 7.38 1.19 -0.14
N PRO A 77 6.90 2.03 -1.08
CA PRO A 77 6.41 3.36 -0.75
C PRO A 77 5.18 3.32 0.17
N TYR A 78 5.22 4.12 1.24
CA TYR A 78 4.08 4.41 2.11
C TYR A 78 3.61 5.85 1.83
N LEU A 79 2.60 5.97 0.96
CA LEU A 79 2.16 7.23 0.37
C LEU A 79 1.12 7.91 1.23
N TYR A 80 1.25 9.22 1.42
CA TYR A 80 0.25 10.03 2.09
C TYR A 80 -0.70 10.64 1.05
N ASP A 81 -2.01 10.42 1.24
CA ASP A 81 -3.08 11.04 0.45
C ASP A 81 -3.80 12.08 1.33
N PRO A 82 -3.54 13.39 1.15
CA PRO A 82 -4.19 14.43 1.93
C PRO A 82 -5.69 14.56 1.67
N SER A 83 -6.18 14.23 0.47
CA SER A 83 -7.61 14.38 0.15
C SER A 83 -8.44 13.19 0.59
N GLN A 84 -7.79 12.04 0.80
CA GLN A 84 -8.40 10.74 1.09
C GLN A 84 -9.32 10.25 -0.04
N ASP A 85 -9.18 10.79 -1.25
CA ASP A 85 -9.96 10.36 -2.41
C ASP A 85 -9.62 8.93 -2.82
N VAL A 86 -8.35 8.53 -2.65
CA VAL A 86 -7.90 7.18 -3.04
C VAL A 86 -8.53 6.12 -2.15
N GLU A 87 -8.58 6.38 -0.84
CA GLU A 87 -9.21 5.47 0.13
C GLU A 87 -10.70 5.30 -0.16
N ARG A 88 -11.41 6.40 -0.39
CA ARG A 88 -12.83 6.40 -0.77
C ARG A 88 -13.09 5.71 -2.09
N ALA A 89 -12.25 5.94 -3.11
CA ALA A 89 -12.41 5.31 -4.42
C ALA A 89 -12.25 3.78 -4.37
N TYR A 90 -11.43 3.28 -3.44
CA TYR A 90 -11.26 1.85 -3.19
C TYR A 90 -12.34 1.25 -2.27
N GLY A 91 -13.17 2.10 -1.66
CA GLY A 91 -14.20 1.68 -0.70
C GLY A 91 -13.61 0.99 0.52
N ALA A 92 -12.40 1.38 0.92
CA ALA A 92 -11.86 0.90 2.18
C ALA A 92 -12.73 1.46 3.33
N VAL A 93 -13.01 0.61 4.32
CA VAL A 93 -13.83 0.99 5.50
C VAL A 93 -13.09 0.68 6.79
N CYS A 94 -12.10 -0.21 6.75
CA CYS A 94 -11.29 -0.60 7.89
C CYS A 94 -9.85 -0.94 7.46
N ALA A 95 -8.91 -0.87 8.40
CA ALA A 95 -7.54 -1.32 8.19
C ALA A 95 -7.24 -2.59 9.01
N PRO A 96 -6.47 -3.53 8.44
CA PRO A 96 -5.85 -3.47 7.12
C PRO A 96 -6.79 -3.94 6.00
N ASN A 97 -6.70 -3.29 4.83
CA ASN A 97 -7.32 -3.77 3.58
C ASN A 97 -6.25 -4.00 2.51
N PHE A 98 -6.33 -5.12 1.79
CA PHE A 98 -5.36 -5.54 0.77
C PHE A 98 -6.05 -5.76 -0.57
N TYR A 99 -5.58 -5.06 -1.60
CA TYR A 99 -6.10 -5.18 -2.96
C TYR A 99 -4.98 -5.63 -3.90
N LEU A 100 -5.12 -6.82 -4.49
CA LEU A 100 -4.16 -7.38 -5.43
C LEU A 100 -4.71 -7.27 -6.86
N PHE A 101 -4.02 -6.49 -7.68
CA PHE A 101 -4.31 -6.33 -9.09
C PHE A 101 -3.32 -7.17 -9.89
N LYS A 102 -3.84 -8.00 -10.81
CA LYS A 102 -3.02 -8.70 -11.79
C LYS A 102 -3.09 -7.93 -13.10
N LYS A 103 -1.95 -7.77 -13.78
CA LYS A 103 -1.92 -7.24 -15.14
C LYS A 103 -2.72 -8.18 -16.05
N VAL A 104 -3.79 -7.66 -16.64
CA VAL A 104 -4.54 -8.39 -17.66
C VAL A 104 -3.74 -8.29 -18.96
N HIS A 105 -3.10 -9.39 -19.38
CA HIS A 105 -2.60 -9.48 -20.75
C HIS A 105 -3.80 -9.60 -21.68
N SER A 106 -4.07 -8.58 -22.48
CA SER A 106 -4.98 -8.74 -23.61
C SER A 106 -4.42 -9.82 -24.52
N LEU A 107 -5.19 -10.89 -24.76
CA LEU A 107 -4.88 -11.89 -25.79
C LEU A 107 -4.62 -11.15 -27.10
N ALA A 108 -3.35 -11.13 -27.54
CA ALA A 108 -3.04 -10.74 -28.89
C ALA A 108 -3.79 -11.73 -29.80
N LYS A 109 -4.81 -11.24 -30.51
CA LYS A 109 -5.44 -12.00 -31.60
C LYS A 109 -4.30 -12.41 -32.54
N LYS A 110 -4.00 -13.71 -32.60
CA LYS A 110 -3.26 -14.29 -33.71
C LYS A 110 -4.16 -14.12 -34.94
N SER A 111 -3.84 -13.15 -35.78
CA SER A 111 -4.18 -13.16 -37.21
C SER A 111 -3.30 -14.19 -37.92
#